data_AF-A0A2V9XZP0-F1
#
_entry.id   AF-A0A2V9XZP0-F1
#
_cell.length_a   1.000
_cell.length_b   1.000
_cell.length_c   1.000
_cell.angle_alpha   90.00
_cell.angle_beta   90.00
_cell.angle_gamma   90.00
#
_symmetry.space_group_name_H-M   'P 1'
#
loop_
_entity.id
_entity.type
_entity.pdbx_description
1 polymer ?
#
loop_
_entity_poly.entity_id
_entity_poly.type
_entity_poly.pdbx_seq_one_letter_code
_entity_poly.pdbx_strand_id
1 'polypeptide(L)' 'MANHNKMMCPRCRVEMNHHCDKLVYTTDSQDLGQADPGLGGIIQEFHTRPKCGSGALRQA' A
#
# COMPACT_ATOMS: atom_id res chain seq x y z
N MET A 1 3.06 -10.08 2.44
CA MET A 1 2.60 -11.01 1.37
C MET A 1 1.69 -10.20 0.46
N ALA A 2 2.10 -9.90 -0.78
CA ALA A 2 1.35 -8.98 -1.65
C ALA A 2 -0.13 -9.41 -1.78
N ASN A 3 -1.03 -8.56 -1.31
CA ASN A 3 -2.46 -8.83 -1.36
C ASN A 3 -2.94 -8.59 -2.79
N HIS A 4 -3.11 -9.67 -3.56
CA HIS A 4 -3.59 -9.61 -4.95
C HIS A 4 -5.01 -9.05 -5.10
N ASN A 5 -5.70 -8.71 -4.01
CA ASN A 5 -7.01 -8.08 -4.09
C ASN A 5 -6.88 -6.62 -4.53
N LYS A 6 -7.35 -6.35 -5.75
CA LYS A 6 -7.36 -5.04 -6.41
C LYS A 6 -8.07 -4.00 -5.56
N MET A 7 -7.44 -2.84 -5.37
CA MET A 7 -8.06 -1.74 -4.61
C MET A 7 -9.17 -1.06 -5.41
N MET A 8 -10.33 -0.85 -4.79
CA MET A 8 -11.47 -0.14 -5.40
C MET A 8 -11.57 1.28 -4.86
N CYS A 9 -11.77 2.26 -5.74
CA CYS A 9 -11.96 3.65 -5.34
C CYS A 9 -13.30 3.81 -4.60
N PRO A 10 -13.34 4.29 -3.34
CA PRO A 10 -14.59 4.38 -2.58
C PRO A 10 -15.57 5.39 -3.19
N ARG A 11 -15.05 6.42 -3.86
CA ARG A 11 -15.87 7.47 -4.48
C ARG A 11 -16.56 7.00 -5.75
N CYS A 12 -15.90 6.15 -6.52
CA CYS A 12 -16.33 5.90 -7.88
C CYS A 12 -16.41 4.43 -8.27
N ARG A 13 -16.09 3.55 -7.33
CA ARG A 13 -16.27 2.10 -7.40
C ARG A 13 -15.65 1.45 -8.62
N VAL A 14 -14.52 2.00 -9.07
CA VAL A 14 -13.68 1.41 -10.11
C VAL A 14 -12.33 1.02 -9.51
N GLU A 15 -11.68 0.06 -10.15
CA GLU A 15 -10.34 -0.36 -9.80
C GLU A 15 -9.36 0.82 -9.85
N MET A 16 -8.49 0.89 -8.85
CA MET A 16 -7.39 1.85 -8.75
C MET A 16 -6.13 1.21 -9.31
N ASN A 17 -5.32 2.00 -10.02
CA ASN A 17 -4.06 1.54 -10.58
C ASN A 17 -3.05 1.39 -9.44
N HIS A 18 -2.36 0.26 -9.39
CA HIS A 18 -1.20 0.08 -8.54
C HIS A 18 -0.02 0.87 -9.13
N HIS A 19 0.39 1.94 -8.46
CA HIS A 19 1.37 2.88 -9.00
C HIS A 19 2.80 2.53 -8.61
N CYS A 20 3.02 2.25 -7.32
CA CYS A 20 4.32 1.85 -6.82
C CYS A 20 4.21 1.21 -5.42
N ASP A 21 5.23 0.43 -5.10
CA ASP A 21 5.51 -0.04 -3.75
C ASP A 21 6.64 0.82 -3.15
N LYS A 22 6.51 1.14 -1.87
CA LYS A 22 7.56 1.79 -1.09
C LYS A 22 7.90 0.94 0.12
N LEU A 23 9.15 0.55 0.25
CA LEU A 23 9.67 -0.01 1.50
C LEU A 23 9.99 1.12 2.47
N VAL A 24 9.39 1.08 3.66
CA VAL A 24 9.67 1.98 4.77
C VAL A 24 10.36 1.19 5.86
N TYR A 25 11.65 1.44 6.07
CA TYR A 25 12.40 0.78 7.13
C TYR A 25 11.87 1.19 8.51
N THR A 26 11.64 0.19 9.35
CA THR A 26 11.12 0.40 10.70
C THR A 26 12.29 0.76 11.62
N THR A 27 12.30 1.98 12.16
CA THR A 27 13.29 2.39 13.18
C THR A 27 12.72 2.33 14.60
N ASP A 28 11.39 2.17 14.73
CA ASP A 28 10.69 2.14 16.01
C ASP A 28 10.21 0.72 16.34
N SER A 29 10.31 0.35 17.62
CA SER A 29 9.97 -0.99 18.10
C SER A 29 8.47 -1.30 18.02
N GLN A 30 7.59 -0.29 17.97
CA GLN A 30 6.15 -0.51 17.75
C GLN A 30 5.82 -0.98 16.33
N ASP A 31 6.67 -0.66 15.36
CA ASP A 31 6.44 -0.93 13.94
C ASP A 31 6.98 -2.32 13.50
N LEU A 32 7.83 -2.93 14.34
CA LEU A 32 8.44 -4.24 14.09
C LEU A 32 7.40 -5.37 13.93
N GLY A 33 6.23 -5.25 14.55
CA GLY A 33 5.15 -6.23 14.42
C GLY A 33 4.46 -6.22 13.05
N GLN A 34 4.64 -5.15 12.28
CA GLN A 34 4.11 -5.01 10.92
C GLN A 34 5.21 -5.03 9.85
N ALA A 35 6.47 -5.06 10.25
CA ALA A 35 7.61 -5.15 9.35
C ALA A 35 7.65 -6.52 8.66
N ASP A 36 7.93 -6.52 7.36
CA ASP A 36 8.29 -7.75 6.65
C ASP A 36 9.65 -8.23 7.18
N PRO A 37 9.73 -9.46 7.71
CA PRO A 37 10.95 -9.97 8.34
C PRO A 37 12.10 -10.18 7.35
N GLY A 38 11.82 -10.29 6.04
CA GLY A 38 12.84 -10.39 4.99
C GLY A 38 13.39 -9.03 4.55
N LEU A 39 12.63 -7.95 4.75
CA LEU A 39 12.99 -6.60 4.29
C LEU A 39 13.38 -5.64 5.43
N GLY A 40 13.01 -5.95 6.67
CA GLY A 40 13.28 -5.07 7.83
C GLY A 40 12.48 -3.77 7.79
N GLY A 41 11.31 -3.80 7.14
CA GLY A 41 10.49 -2.62 6.90
C GLY A 41 9.07 -2.98 6.47
N ILE A 42 8.19 -1.98 6.42
CA ILE A 42 6.81 -2.12 5.96
C ILE A 42 6.71 -1.79 4.48
N ILE A 43 6.01 -2.62 3.72
CA ILE A 43 5.67 -2.33 2.32
C ILE A 43 4.41 -1.45 2.30
N GLN A 44 4.50 -0.31 1.63
CA GLN A 44 3.39 0.59 1.38
C GLN A 44 3.06 0.62 -0.12
N GLU A 45 1.86 0.16 -0.48
CA GLU A 45 1.38 0.14 -1.86
C GLU A 45 0.56 1.39 -2.16
N PHE A 46 0.98 2.19 -3.14
CA PHE A 46 0.31 3.41 -3.57
C PHE A 46 -0.59 3.15 -4.76
N HIS A 47 -1.84 3.60 -4.63
CA HIS A 47 -2.86 3.40 -5.63
C HIS A 47 -3.44 4.74 -6.08
N THR A 48 -3.67 4.91 -7.38
CA THR A 48 -4.26 6.14 -7.93
C THR A 48 -5.42 5.81 -8.86
N ARG A 49 -6.53 6.53 -8.71
CA ARG A 49 -7.71 6.35 -9.57
C ARG A 49 -7.64 7.29 -10.79
N PRO A 50 -7.54 6.77 -12.03
CA PRO A 50 -7.30 7.61 -13.21
C PRO A 50 -8.44 8.60 -13.52
N LYS A 51 -9.69 8.31 -13.12
CA LYS A 51 -10.85 9.13 -13.47
C LYS A 51 -11.13 10.31 -12.52
N CYS A 52 -10.72 10.27 -11.25
CA CYS A 52 -10.88 11.43 -10.33
C CYS A 52 -9.60 11.82 -9.60
N GLY A 53 -8.47 11.18 -9.92
CA GLY A 53 -7.17 11.50 -9.35
C GLY A 53 -6.99 11.14 -7.88
N SER A 54 -7.98 10.52 -7.22
CA SER A 54 -7.87 10.16 -5.81
C SER A 54 -6.76 9.12 -5.60
N GLY A 55 -5.86 9.40 -4.66
CA GLY A 55 -4.85 8.48 -4.18
C GLY A 55 -5.34 7.70 -2.97
N ALA A 56 -4.81 6.50 -2.79
CA ALA A 56 -5.00 5.68 -1.60
C ALA A 56 -3.72 4.88 -1.32
N LEU A 57 -3.55 4.50 -0.06
CA LEU A 57 -2.40 3.77 0.45
C LEU A 57 -2.90 2.51 1.17
N ARG A 58 -2.16 1.42 1.04
CA ARG A 58 -2.32 0.22 1.88
C ARG A 58 -0.96 -0.29 2.35
N GLN A 59 -0.95 -0.91 3.52
CA GLN A 59 0.20 -1.65 4.04
C GLN A 59 0.01 -3.14 3.71
N ALA A 60 1.09 -3.84 3.35
CA ALA A 60 1.08 -5.21 2.83
C ALA A 60 2.12 -6.14 3.49
#